data_AF-A5UR77-F1
#
_entry.id   AF-A5UR77-F1
#
_cell.length_a   1.000
_cell.length_b   1.000
_cell.length_c   1.000
_cell.angle_alpha   90.00
_cell.angle_beta   90.00
_cell.angle_gamma   90.00
#
_symmetry.space_group_name_H-M   'P 1'
#
loop_
_entity.id
_entity.type
_entity.pdbx_description
1 polymer ?
#
loop_
_entity_poly.entity_id
_entity_poly.type
_entity_poly.pdbx_seq_one_letter_code
_entity_poly.pdbx_strand_id
1 'polypeptide(L)'
;MLATSRLKVAYAIIYLARSECAGCCVMDVVYRLQGVEFEWDDQKSRLNIVNHGVTFEEAAEVFFDPFYQYGDATPNDVNEQRNFVLGYPVAQRLLLVVYTERRERTRIISARLATRAERKLYESA
;
A
#
# COMPACT_ATOMS: atom_id res chain seq x y z
N MET A 1 -12.94 -31.33 15.19
CA MET A 1 -12.30 -30.37 16.11
C MET A 1 -10.96 -29.99 15.50
N LEU A 2 -10.93 -28.88 14.74
CA LEU A 2 -9.73 -28.46 14.00
C LEU A 2 -8.81 -27.68 14.95
N ALA A 3 -7.63 -28.22 15.22
CA ALA A 3 -6.52 -27.50 15.82
C ALA A 3 -5.69 -26.89 14.68
N THR A 4 -5.80 -25.59 14.45
CA THR A 4 -4.92 -24.85 13.54
C THR A 4 -3.81 -24.19 14.34
N SER A 5 -2.68 -24.88 14.39
CA SER A 5 -1.41 -24.43 14.94
C SER A 5 -0.88 -23.22 14.15
N ARG A 6 -0.72 -22.10 14.86
CA ARG A 6 -0.11 -20.85 14.39
C ARG A 6 1.38 -21.06 14.11
N LEU A 7 1.75 -21.17 12.84
CA LEU A 7 3.13 -20.99 12.40
C LEU A 7 3.39 -19.48 12.23
N LYS A 8 4.09 -18.91 13.20
CA LYS A 8 4.74 -17.60 13.09
C LYS A 8 5.91 -17.76 12.11
N VAL A 9 5.71 -17.44 10.84
CA VAL A 9 6.82 -17.32 9.89
C VAL A 9 7.51 -15.97 10.15
N ALA A 10 8.76 -16.05 10.60
CA ALA A 10 9.61 -14.89 10.85
C ALA A 10 9.95 -14.20 9.53
N TYR A 11 9.40 -13.01 9.29
CA TYR A 11 9.85 -12.13 8.21
C TYR A 11 11.07 -11.35 8.72
N ALA A 12 12.23 -11.65 8.15
CA ALA A 12 13.47 -10.93 8.37
C ALA A 12 13.36 -9.55 7.70
N ILE A 13 13.24 -8.51 8.51
CA ILE A 13 13.14 -7.12 8.05
C ILE A 13 14.55 -6.60 7.79
N ILE A 14 14.90 -6.36 6.53
CA ILE A 14 16.11 -5.64 6.15
C ILE A 14 15.68 -4.22 5.75
N TYR A 15 15.71 -3.29 6.71
CA TYR A 15 15.61 -1.86 6.45
C TYR A 15 16.96 -1.38 5.88
N LEU A 16 17.07 -1.18 4.57
CA LEU A 16 18.23 -0.48 4.00
C LEU A 16 17.90 1.00 3.86
N ALA A 17 18.20 1.76 4.91
CA ALA A 17 18.27 3.22 4.85
C ALA A 17 19.57 3.63 4.13
N ARG A 18 19.47 4.39 3.04
CA ARG A 18 20.59 5.17 2.49
C ARG A 18 20.26 6.65 2.60
N SER A 19 21.05 7.38 3.38
CA SER A 19 21.08 8.85 3.51
C SER A 19 21.85 9.47 2.32
N GLU A 20 21.61 10.72 1.89
CA GLU A 20 22.12 11.97 2.51
C GLU A 20 21.41 13.22 1.92
N CYS A 21 21.01 14.17 2.79
CA CYS A 21 21.26 15.64 2.69
C CYS A 21 20.37 16.44 3.65
N ALA A 22 20.97 17.44 4.30
CA ALA A 22 20.38 18.24 5.38
C ALA A 22 19.40 19.31 4.86
N GLY A 23 18.15 19.23 5.34
CA GLY A 23 17.08 20.21 5.12
C GLY A 23 15.82 19.56 4.56
N CYS A 24 14.95 19.04 5.44
CA CYS A 24 13.78 18.22 5.09
C CYS A 24 14.16 16.84 4.53
N CYS A 25 14.66 15.96 5.39
CA CYS A 25 15.01 14.60 5.01
C CYS A 25 13.75 13.76 4.74
N VAL A 26 13.27 13.75 3.49
CA VAL A 26 12.31 12.76 2.98
C VAL A 26 13.00 11.41 3.07
N MET A 27 12.64 10.62 4.09
CA MET A 27 13.15 9.26 4.24
C MET A 27 12.23 8.34 3.45
N ASP A 28 12.65 7.97 2.25
CA ASP A 28 11.95 6.96 1.47
C ASP A 28 12.25 5.57 2.05
N VAL A 29 11.20 4.85 2.43
CA VAL A 29 11.25 3.45 2.85
C VAL A 29 11.08 2.60 1.62
N VAL A 30 11.94 1.58 1.46
CA VAL A 30 11.76 0.52 0.46
C VAL A 30 11.34 -0.74 1.19
N TYR A 31 10.22 -1.32 0.76
CA TYR A 31 9.63 -2.53 1.32
C TYR A 31 9.51 -3.59 0.23
N ARG A 32 10.03 -4.79 0.49
CA ARG A 32 9.95 -5.90 -0.46
C ARG A 32 8.97 -6.95 0.03
N LEU A 33 7.97 -7.26 -0.79
CA LEU A 33 6.94 -8.26 -0.51
C LEU A 33 6.79 -9.19 -1.71
N GLN A 34 6.94 -10.50 -1.49
CA GLN A 34 6.81 -11.55 -2.52
C GLN A 34 7.62 -11.28 -3.82
N GLY A 35 8.78 -10.64 -3.70
CA GLY A 35 9.64 -10.31 -4.85
C GLY A 35 9.31 -8.99 -5.55
N VAL A 36 8.26 -8.27 -5.13
CA VAL A 36 7.91 -6.93 -5.62
C VAL A 36 8.46 -5.87 -4.66
N GLU A 37 8.98 -4.76 -5.21
CA GLU A 37 9.45 -3.61 -4.43
C GLU A 37 8.41 -2.50 -4.38
N PHE A 38 8.09 -2.10 -3.16
CA PHE A 38 7.26 -0.94 -2.85
C PHE A 38 8.13 0.15 -2.23
N GLU A 39 7.77 1.40 -2.48
CA GLU A 39 8.40 2.54 -1.84
C GLU A 39 7.38 3.56 -1.32
N TRP A 40 7.74 4.31 -0.29
CA TRP A 40 6.94 5.42 0.21
C TRP A 40 7.76 6.36 1.08
N ASP A 41 7.24 7.57 1.30
CA ASP A 41 7.80 8.49 2.29
C ASP A 41 7.39 8.04 3.71
N ASP A 42 8.36 7.92 4.61
CA ASP A 42 8.17 7.48 6.01
C ASP A 42 7.26 8.43 6.80
N GLN A 43 7.35 9.74 6.56
CA GLN A 43 6.49 10.69 7.25
C GLN A 43 5.04 10.53 6.79
N LYS A 44 4.81 10.33 5.49
CA LYS A 44 3.49 10.06 4.91
C LYS A 44 2.91 8.75 5.41
N SER A 45 3.70 7.69 5.54
CA SER A 45 3.18 6.41 6.05
C SER A 45 2.65 6.58 7.47
N ARG A 46 3.38 7.29 8.34
CA ARG A 46 2.95 7.60 9.71
C ARG A 46 1.68 8.44 9.74
N LEU A 47 1.61 9.49 8.92
CA LEU A 47 0.41 10.32 8.80
C LEU A 47 -0.79 9.54 8.26
N ASN A 48 -0.57 8.59 7.34
CA ASN A 48 -1.62 7.75 6.80
C ASN A 48 -2.23 6.85 7.87
N ILE A 49 -1.40 6.30 8.77
CA ILE A 49 -1.89 5.54 9.93
C ILE A 49 -2.78 6.41 10.82
N VAL A 50 -2.35 7.64 11.13
CA VAL A 50 -3.13 8.57 11.96
C VAL A 50 -4.46 8.93 11.30
N ASN A 51 -4.45 9.22 10.01
CA ASN A 51 -5.63 9.72 9.29
C ASN A 51 -6.61 8.61 8.87
N HIS A 52 -6.10 7.41 8.61
CA HIS A 52 -6.88 6.35 7.96
C HIS A 52 -6.80 4.99 8.67
N GLY A 53 -5.90 4.80 9.63
CA GLY A 53 -5.74 3.55 10.35
C GLY A 53 -5.26 2.39 9.47
N VAL A 54 -4.54 2.69 8.38
CA VAL A 54 -4.00 1.73 7.42
C VAL A 54 -2.50 1.95 7.28
N THR A 55 -1.73 0.88 7.44
CA THR A 55 -0.27 0.88 7.19
C THR A 55 0.01 0.69 5.71
N PHE A 56 1.15 1.17 5.22
CA PHE A 56 1.52 0.97 3.81
C PHE A 56 2.03 -0.45 3.53
N GLU A 57 2.54 -1.14 4.55
CA GLU A 57 2.86 -2.55 4.51
C GLU A 57 1.59 -3.39 4.27
N GLU A 58 0.49 -3.11 4.96
CA GLU A 58 -0.81 -3.74 4.72
C GLU A 58 -1.38 -3.35 3.35
N ALA A 59 -1.25 -2.08 2.97
CA ALA A 59 -1.69 -1.62 1.65
C ALA A 59 -0.95 -2.33 0.51
N ALA A 60 0.33 -2.69 0.70
CA ALA A 60 1.10 -3.45 -0.28
C ALA A 60 0.54 -4.87 -0.51
N GLU A 61 -0.16 -5.45 0.47
CA GLU A 61 -0.80 -6.76 0.31
C GLU A 61 -1.94 -6.75 -0.71
N VAL A 62 -2.59 -5.60 -0.91
CA VAL A 62 -3.71 -5.44 -1.86
C VAL A 62 -3.31 -5.80 -3.30
N PHE A 63 -2.05 -5.56 -3.67
CA PHE A 63 -1.52 -5.89 -5.00
C PHE A 63 -1.43 -7.39 -5.26
N PHE A 64 -1.62 -8.22 -4.23
CA PHE A 64 -1.62 -9.67 -4.31
C PHE A 64 -3.02 -10.28 -4.18
N ASP A 65 -4.07 -9.46 -4.08
CA ASP A 65 -5.44 -9.94 -4.16
C ASP A 65 -5.74 -10.41 -5.60
N PRO A 66 -6.06 -11.70 -5.84
CA PRO A 66 -6.38 -12.17 -7.19
C PRO A 66 -7.56 -11.45 -7.86
N PHE A 67 -8.39 -10.74 -7.08
CA PHE A 67 -9.58 -10.05 -7.54
C PHE A 67 -9.47 -8.52 -7.50
N TYR A 68 -8.26 -7.96 -7.29
CA TYR A 68 -8.12 -6.52 -7.19
C TYR A 68 -8.69 -5.81 -8.43
N GLN A 69 -9.25 -4.62 -8.21
CA GLN A 69 -9.65 -3.70 -9.26
C GLN A 69 -8.68 -2.52 -9.28
N TYR A 70 -8.41 -1.96 -10.46
CA TYR A 70 -7.52 -0.82 -10.59
C TYR A 70 -8.07 0.19 -11.59
N GLY A 71 -7.60 1.43 -11.49
CA GLY A 71 -8.02 2.50 -12.39
C GLY A 71 -7.24 3.78 -12.16
N ASP A 72 -7.64 4.83 -12.87
CA ASP A 72 -7.01 6.15 -12.81
C ASP A 72 -7.44 6.92 -11.56
N ALA A 73 -6.46 7.48 -10.86
CA ALA A 73 -6.62 8.37 -9.71
C ALA A 73 -5.86 9.70 -9.92
N THR A 74 -5.48 10.01 -11.15
CA THR A 74 -4.75 11.23 -11.52
C THR A 74 -5.64 12.44 -11.26
N PRO A 75 -5.22 13.39 -10.40
CA PRO A 75 -5.96 14.64 -10.24
C PRO A 75 -5.93 15.45 -11.54
N ASN A 76 -7.05 16.09 -11.88
CA ASN A 76 -7.22 16.85 -13.14
C ASN A 76 -6.14 17.90 -13.43
N ASP A 77 -5.47 18.42 -12.39
CA ASP A 77 -4.53 19.55 -12.47
C ASP A 77 -3.05 19.13 -12.30
N VAL A 78 -2.73 17.83 -12.30
CA VAL A 78 -1.38 17.35 -11.98
C VAL A 78 -0.84 16.47 -13.11
N ASN A 79 0.41 16.75 -13.53
CA ASN A 79 1.09 16.00 -14.59
C ASN A 79 1.76 14.69 -14.09
N GLU A 80 1.45 14.23 -12.89
CA GLU A 80 1.96 12.99 -12.31
C GLU A 80 0.84 11.96 -12.34
N GLN A 81 1.00 10.94 -13.18
CA GLN A 81 0.04 9.85 -13.29
C GLN A 81 -0.06 9.08 -11.97
N ARG A 82 -1.28 8.96 -11.47
CA ARG A 82 -1.60 8.20 -10.25
C ARG A 82 -2.68 7.19 -10.57
N ASN A 83 -2.52 5.99 -10.04
CA ASN A 83 -3.49 4.93 -10.17
C ASN A 83 -4.06 4.61 -8.78
N PHE A 84 -5.24 4.00 -8.74
CA PHE A 84 -5.73 3.33 -7.55
C PHE A 84 -5.78 1.82 -7.77
N VAL A 85 -5.64 1.07 -6.68
CA VAL A 85 -5.99 -0.34 -6.58
C VAL A 85 -6.95 -0.51 -5.41
N LEU A 86 -7.98 -1.33 -5.61
CA LEU A 86 -9.02 -1.68 -4.66
C LEU A 86 -8.97 -3.20 -4.47
N GLY A 87 -8.82 -3.67 -3.23
CA GLY A 87 -8.75 -5.10 -2.97
C GLY A 87 -8.57 -5.43 -1.50
N TYR A 88 -8.50 -6.73 -1.22
CA TYR A 88 -8.43 -7.30 0.12
C TYR A 88 -6.99 -7.67 0.49
N PRO A 89 -6.41 -7.05 1.53
CA PRO A 89 -5.20 -7.54 2.17
C PRO A 89 -5.52 -8.78 3.03
N VAL A 90 -4.50 -9.38 3.66
CA VAL A 90 -4.66 -10.54 4.56
C VAL A 90 -5.60 -10.22 5.72
N ALA A 91 -5.67 -8.96 6.15
CA ALA A 91 -6.57 -8.47 7.19
C ALA A 91 -8.07 -8.48 6.83
N GLN A 92 -8.44 -8.89 5.60
CA GLN A 92 -9.83 -9.06 5.14
C GLN A 92 -10.72 -7.80 5.27
N ARG A 93 -10.13 -6.62 5.07
CA ARG A 93 -10.86 -5.36 4.98
C ARG A 93 -10.57 -4.67 3.66
N LEU A 94 -11.59 -4.32 2.89
CA LEU A 94 -11.41 -3.74 1.56
C LEU A 94 -10.70 -2.38 1.65
N LEU A 95 -9.55 -2.26 0.98
CA LEU A 95 -8.72 -1.06 0.97
C LEU A 95 -8.69 -0.44 -0.42
N LEU A 96 -8.75 0.89 -0.46
CA LEU A 96 -8.38 1.67 -1.63
C LEU A 96 -6.98 2.25 -1.42
N VAL A 97 -6.06 1.91 -2.32
CA VAL A 97 -4.66 2.32 -2.28
C VAL A 97 -4.38 3.16 -3.51
N VAL A 98 -3.86 4.38 -3.30
CA VAL A 98 -3.39 5.25 -4.40
C VAL A 98 -1.89 5.10 -4.51
N TYR A 99 -1.41 4.85 -5.71
CA TYR A 99 -0.01 4.62 -6.01
C TYR A 99 0.41 5.25 -7.32
N THR A 100 1.72 5.29 -7.55
CA THR A 100 2.31 5.61 -8.85
C THR A 100 3.42 4.61 -9.15
N GLU A 101 3.62 4.30 -10.42
CA GLU A 101 4.68 3.39 -10.86
C GLU A 101 5.94 4.20 -11.16
N ARG A 102 7.06 3.81 -10.56
CA ARG A 102 8.36 4.45 -10.76
C ARG A 102 9.40 3.42 -11.15
N ARG A 103 9.70 3.36 -12.46
CA ARG A 103 10.66 2.40 -13.03
C ARG A 103 10.31 0.95 -12.64
N GLU A 104 11.02 0.41 -11.65
CA GLU A 104 10.88 -0.97 -11.16
C GLU A 104 10.14 -1.06 -9.81
N ARG A 105 9.59 0.05 -9.30
CA ARG A 105 8.97 0.13 -7.98
C ARG A 105 7.57 0.71 -8.03
N THR A 106 6.74 0.25 -7.09
CA THR A 106 5.42 0.80 -6.84
C THR A 106 5.48 1.76 -5.66
N ARG A 107 5.30 3.07 -5.91
CA ARG A 107 5.28 4.07 -4.84
C ARG A 107 3.87 4.24 -4.28
N ILE A 108 3.66 3.84 -3.03
CA ILE A 108 2.38 4.03 -2.33
C ILE A 108 2.31 5.48 -1.82
N ILE A 109 1.20 6.15 -2.15
CA ILE A 109 0.98 7.57 -1.82
C ILE A 109 0.01 7.72 -0.65
N SER A 110 -1.06 6.93 -0.65
CA SER A 110 -2.10 6.91 0.40
C SER A 110 -2.86 5.61 0.39
N ALA A 111 -3.39 5.20 1.54
CA ALA A 111 -4.24 4.02 1.67
C ALA A 111 -5.34 4.26 2.69
N ARG A 112 -6.57 3.84 2.38
CA ARG A 112 -7.71 3.97 3.28
C ARG A 112 -8.68 2.80 3.12
N LEU A 113 -9.60 2.67 4.07
CA LEU A 113 -10.75 1.81 3.88
C LEU A 113 -11.57 2.28 2.67
N ALA A 114 -12.06 1.31 1.90
CA ALA A 114 -13.03 1.58 0.85
C ALA A 114 -14.32 2.12 1.46
N THR A 115 -14.92 3.10 0.78
CA THR A 115 -16.26 3.59 1.12
C THR A 115 -17.30 2.50 0.88
N ARG A 116 -18.50 2.68 1.45
CA ARG A 116 -19.62 1.75 1.21
C ARG A 116 -19.97 1.64 -0.29
N ALA A 117 -19.87 2.73 -1.03
CA ALA A 117 -20.14 2.76 -2.46
C ALA A 117 -19.08 1.98 -3.24
N GLU A 118 -17.79 2.23 -2.97
CA GLU A 118 -16.66 1.51 -3.59
C GLU A 118 -16.74 0.01 -3.28
N ARG A 119 -17.07 -0.36 -2.04
CA ARG A 119 -17.27 -1.76 -1.66
C ARG A 119 -18.38 -2.43 -2.46
N LYS A 120 -19.53 -1.77 -2.57
CA LYS A 120 -20.65 -2.30 -3.33
C LYS A 120 -20.28 -2.51 -4.79
N LEU A 121 -19.55 -1.57 -5.39
CA LEU A 121 -19.05 -1.71 -6.76
C LEU A 121 -18.10 -2.90 -6.89
N TYR A 122 -17.16 -3.05 -5.95
CA TYR A 122 -16.21 -4.16 -5.92
C TYR A 122 -16.89 -5.53 -5.85
N GLU A 123 -17.85 -5.68 -4.95
CA GLU A 123 -18.57 -6.94 -4.70
C GLU A 123 -19.59 -7.29 -5.80
N SER A 124 -19.94 -6.33 -6.66
CA SER A 124 -20.92 -6.52 -7.74
C SER A 124 -20.31 -6.77 -9.12
N ALA A 125 -19.00 -6.62 -9.25
CA ALA A 125 -18.25 -6.89 -10.47
C ALA A 125 -17.95 -8.39 -10.61
#